data_AF-A0A925E9A7-F1
#
_entry.id   AF-A0A925E9A7-F1
#
_cell.length_a   1.000
_cell.length_b   1.000
_cell.length_c   1.000
_cell.angle_alpha   90.00
_cell.angle_beta   90.00
_cell.angle_gamma   90.00
#
_symmetry.space_group_name_H-M   'P 1'
#
loop_
_entity.id
_entity.type
_entity.pdbx_description
1 polymer ?
#
loop_
_entity_poly.entity_id
_entity_poly.type
_entity_poly.pdbx_seq_one_letter_code
_entity_poly.pdbx_strand_id
1 'polypeptide(L)'
;MNLEKFLLRTEDEMDFLPIIPLNESDQEDLNGIEVPAEIPLLPLRNTVLFPGVVLPITVGRDKSIRAVNDAYKGDKLIGVVAQKDS
;
A
#
# COMPACT_ATOMS: atom_id res chain seq x y z
N MET A 1 -24.82 -3.92 7.86
CA MET A 1 -24.18 -4.01 6.52
C MET A 1 -24.79 -5.22 5.83
N ASN A 2 -25.48 -5.06 4.70
CA ASN A 2 -26.32 -6.12 4.12
C ASN A 2 -25.45 -7.11 3.30
N LEU A 3 -25.45 -8.39 3.68
CA LEU A 3 -24.59 -9.45 3.12
C LEU A 3 -24.85 -9.69 1.62
N GLU A 4 -26.08 -9.45 1.17
CA GLU A 4 -26.44 -9.53 -0.25
C GLU A 4 -25.70 -8.49 -1.10
N LYS A 5 -25.40 -7.31 -0.55
CA LYS A 5 -24.67 -6.24 -1.24
C LYS A 5 -23.17 -6.56 -1.38
N PHE A 6 -22.65 -7.46 -0.56
CA PHE A 6 -21.26 -7.92 -0.62
C PHE A 6 -21.05 -8.94 -1.75
N LEU A 7 -22.04 -9.79 -2.02
CA LEU A 7 -21.97 -10.86 -3.03
C LEU A 7 -22.23 -10.37 -4.47
N LEU A 8 -22.82 -9.18 -4.63
CA LEU A 8 -23.19 -8.61 -5.93
C LEU A 8 -22.13 -7.65 -6.52
N ARG A 9 -20.92 -7.62 -5.95
CA ARG A 9 -19.82 -6.80 -6.48
C ARG A 9 -19.20 -7.48 -7.70
N THR A 10 -18.97 -6.71 -8.76
CA THR A 10 -18.29 -7.16 -9.97
C THR A 10 -16.88 -7.68 -9.65
N GLU A 11 -16.36 -8.64 -10.40
CA GLU A 11 -15.03 -9.24 -10.19
C GLU A 11 -13.93 -8.17 -10.07
N ASP A 12 -14.02 -7.09 -10.87
CA ASP A 12 -13.11 -5.93 -10.80
C ASP A 12 -13.14 -5.18 -9.45
N GLU A 13 -14.24 -5.22 -8.68
CA GLU A 13 -14.30 -4.64 -7.31
C GLU A 13 -13.78 -5.63 -6.25
N MET A 14 -13.74 -6.93 -6.55
CA MET A 14 -13.26 -7.96 -5.63
C MET A 14 -11.73 -7.98 -5.54
N ASP A 15 -11.04 -7.61 -6.62
CA ASP A 15 -9.57 -7.44 -6.65
C ASP A 15 -9.05 -6.31 -5.74
N PHE A 16 -9.94 -5.43 -5.25
CA PHE A 16 -9.60 -4.30 -4.38
C PHE A 16 -10.13 -4.45 -2.96
N LEU A 17 -10.33 -5.67 -2.47
CA LEU A 17 -10.67 -5.86 -1.06
C LEU A 17 -9.40 -5.72 -0.19
N PRO A 18 -9.30 -4.66 0.67
CA PRO A 18 -8.20 -4.58 1.62
C PRO A 18 -8.32 -5.72 2.63
N ILE A 19 -7.24 -6.49 2.79
CA ILE A 19 -7.17 -7.50 3.84
C ILE A 19 -6.92 -6.75 5.15
N ILE A 20 -7.92 -6.73 6.03
CA ILE A 20 -7.73 -6.28 7.42
C ILE A 20 -7.16 -7.49 8.16
N PRO A 21 -5.91 -7.44 8.66
CA PRO A 21 -5.40 -8.52 9.49
C PRO A 21 -6.28 -8.62 10.75
N LEU A 22 -6.92 -9.78 10.95
CA LEU A 22 -7.73 -10.09 12.14
C LEU A 22 -6.85 -10.40 13.37
N ASN A 23 -5.54 -10.35 13.20
CA ASN A 23 -4.54 -10.67 14.22
C ASN A 23 -4.02 -9.33 14.78
N GLU A 24 -4.53 -8.90 15.93
CA GLU A 24 -4.05 -7.69 16.62
C GLU A 24 -2.59 -7.83 17.10
N SER A 25 -2.03 -9.05 17.11
CA SER A 25 -0.66 -9.36 17.55
C SER A 25 0.44 -9.09 16.51
N ASP A 26 0.09 -8.88 15.24
CA ASP A 26 1.04 -8.50 14.17
C ASP A 26 1.01 -6.97 13.93
N GLN A 27 0.40 -6.20 14.83
CA GLN A 27 0.75 -4.79 14.96
C GLN A 27 2.17 -4.74 15.53
N GLU A 28 3.17 -4.92 14.67
CA GLU A 28 4.52 -4.45 14.96
C GLU A 28 4.36 -3.00 15.42
N ASP A 29 4.75 -2.73 16.67
CA ASP A 29 4.72 -1.38 17.24
C ASP A 29 5.41 -0.43 16.26
N LEU A 30 4.63 0.33 15.49
CA LEU A 30 5.12 1.32 14.53
C LEU A 30 6.01 2.37 15.22
N ASN A 31 5.96 2.42 16.55
CA ASN A 31 6.79 3.23 17.43
C ASN A 31 8.29 2.90 17.38
N GLY A 32 8.70 1.76 16.81
CA GLY A 32 10.10 1.33 16.72
C GLY A 32 10.74 1.42 15.32
N ILE A 33 10.00 1.83 14.30
CA ILE A 33 10.52 1.87 12.93
C ILE A 33 11.38 3.14 12.76
N GLU A 34 12.70 2.96 12.68
CA GLU A 34 13.61 4.05 12.33
C GLU A 34 13.51 4.36 10.83
N VAL A 35 12.92 5.51 10.50
CA VAL A 35 12.81 5.96 9.11
C VAL A 35 14.08 6.73 8.72
N PRO A 36 14.78 6.35 7.64
CA PRO A 36 15.98 7.05 7.19
C PRO A 36 15.66 8.48 6.72
N ALA A 37 16.68 9.34 6.72
CA ALA A 37 16.54 10.73 6.28
C ALA A 37 16.13 10.86 4.79
N GLU A 38 16.53 9.89 3.98
CA GLU A 38 16.15 9.77 2.57
C GLU A 38 15.51 8.41 2.32
N ILE A 39 14.40 8.41 1.56
CA ILE A 39 13.65 7.21 1.24
C ILE A 39 13.14 7.30 -0.21
N PRO A 40 13.15 6.20 -0.99
CA PRO A 40 12.52 6.18 -2.30
C PRO A 40 11.02 6.45 -2.19
N LEU A 41 10.49 7.22 -3.14
CA LEU A 41 9.07 7.58 -3.20
C LEU A 41 8.34 6.86 -4.32
N LEU A 42 7.25 6.19 -3.97
CA LEU A 42 6.31 5.58 -4.89
C LEU A 42 5.01 6.41 -4.93
N PRO A 43 4.82 7.22 -5.98
CA PRO A 43 3.58 7.96 -6.11
C PRO A 43 2.42 7.04 -6.53
N LEU A 44 1.28 7.19 -5.86
CA LEU A 44 0.05 6.46 -6.12
C LEU A 44 -0.98 7.37 -6.81
N ARG A 45 -1.66 6.83 -7.82
CA ARG A 45 -2.81 7.47 -8.48
C ARG A 45 -4.07 6.70 -8.10
N ASN A 46 -5.18 7.41 -7.94
CA ASN A 46 -6.51 6.85 -7.68
C ASN A 46 -6.62 6.07 -6.35
N THR A 47 -5.57 6.08 -5.51
CA THR A 47 -5.51 5.31 -4.26
C THR A 47 -4.81 6.13 -3.18
N VAL A 48 -5.31 6.03 -1.94
CA VAL A 48 -4.70 6.54 -0.71
C VAL A 48 -4.49 5.37 0.24
N LEU A 49 -3.29 5.24 0.81
CA LEU A 49 -2.95 4.18 1.76
C LEU A 49 -3.02 4.70 3.19
N PHE A 50 -3.66 3.94 4.08
CA PHE A 50 -3.71 4.20 5.51
C PHE A 50 -2.86 3.16 6.27
N PRO A 51 -2.35 3.48 7.47
CA PRO A 51 -1.65 2.51 8.32
C PRO A 51 -2.48 1.24 8.56
N GLY A 52 -1.82 0.09 8.58
CA GLY A 52 -2.46 -1.23 8.78
C GLY A 52 -3.15 -1.82 7.55
N VAL A 53 -3.20 -1.12 6.42
CA VAL A 53 -3.78 -1.64 5.17
C VAL A 53 -2.73 -2.41 4.37
N VAL A 54 -3.04 -3.66 4.02
CA VAL A 54 -2.24 -4.45 3.08
C VAL A 54 -2.96 -4.52 1.73
N LEU A 55 -2.32 -4.00 0.69
CA LEU A 55 -2.85 -3.94 -0.68
C LEU A 55 -1.76 -4.36 -1.68
N PRO A 56 -2.04 -5.29 -2.61
CA PRO A 56 -1.13 -5.57 -3.73
C PRO A 56 -1.07 -4.36 -4.68
N ILE A 57 0.13 -3.95 -5.08
CA ILE A 57 0.36 -2.84 -6.02
C ILE A 57 1.14 -3.33 -7.23
N THR A 58 0.57 -3.20 -8.42
CA THR A 58 1.29 -3.43 -9.67
C THR A 58 2.11 -2.19 -10.07
N VAL A 59 3.38 -2.38 -10.38
CA VAL A 59 4.31 -1.30 -10.72
C VAL A 59 4.79 -1.44 -12.16
N GLY A 60 4.48 -0.46 -13.01
CA GLY A 60 4.78 -0.53 -14.46
C GLY A 60 5.62 0.62 -15.04
N ARG A 61 5.77 1.74 -14.34
CA ARG A 61 6.56 2.89 -14.83
C ARG A 61 8.02 2.73 -14.42
N ASP A 62 8.96 2.96 -15.34
CA ASP A 62 10.39 2.83 -15.08
C ASP A 62 10.86 3.52 -13.79
N LYS A 63 10.39 4.75 -13.55
CA LYS A 63 10.74 5.52 -12.33
C LYS A 63 10.22 4.83 -11.05
N SER A 64 9.01 4.28 -11.10
CA SER A 64 8.42 3.56 -9.98
C SER A 64 9.11 2.21 -9.74
N ILE A 65 9.46 1.48 -10.81
CA ILE A 65 10.23 0.23 -10.73
C ILE A 65 11.59 0.49 -10.08
N ARG A 66 12.28 1.58 -10.46
CA ARG A 66 13.55 1.98 -9.82
C ARG A 66 13.38 2.28 -8.33
N ALA A 67 12.37 3.07 -7.95
CA ALA A 67 12.10 3.37 -6.54
C ALA A 67 11.88 2.09 -5.69
N VAL A 68 11.12 1.13 -6.22
CA VAL A 68 10.90 -0.18 -5.57
C VAL A 68 12.21 -0.96 -5.46
N ASN A 69 12.99 -1.05 -6.54
CA ASN A 69 14.28 -1.74 -6.51
C ASN A 69 15.28 -1.11 -5.53
N ASP A 70 15.28 0.21 -5.40
CA ASP A 70 16.15 0.91 -4.45
C ASP A 70 15.72 0.65 -3.00
N ALA A 71 14.41 0.62 -2.72
CA ALA A 71 13.88 0.21 -1.43
C ALA A 71 14.31 -1.24 -1.08
N TYR A 72 14.21 -2.17 -2.03
CA TYR A 72 14.61 -3.56 -1.85
C TYR A 72 16.11 -3.75 -1.54
N LYS A 73 16.97 -2.85 -2.02
CA LYS A 73 18.41 -2.88 -1.74
C LYS A 73 18.77 -2.30 -0.38
N GLY A 74 17.95 -1.38 0.14
CA GLY A 74 18.10 -0.79 1.47
C GLY A 74 17.26 -1.52 2.51
N ASP A 75 16.62 -0.75 3.39
CA ASP A 75 15.88 -1.27 4.54
C ASP A 75 14.45 -1.74 4.21
N LYS A 76 14.13 -1.91 2.92
CA LYS A 76 12.79 -2.26 2.40
C LYS A 76 11.70 -1.26 2.76
N LEU A 77 12.09 -0.08 3.24
CA LEU A 77 11.19 1.05 3.47
C LEU A 77 10.98 1.82 2.16
N ILE A 78 9.72 2.13 1.86
CA ILE A 78 9.33 2.96 0.73
C ILE A 78 8.29 3.98 1.19
N GLY A 79 8.47 5.24 0.81
CA GLY A 79 7.48 6.28 1.06
C GLY A 79 6.43 6.28 -0.04
N VAL A 80 5.15 6.39 0.33
CA VAL A 80 4.05 6.48 -0.63
C VAL A 80 3.38 7.83 -0.53
N VAL A 81 3.01 8.41 -1.68
CA VAL A 81 2.30 9.70 -1.73
C VAL A 81 1.13 9.62 -2.69
N ALA A 82 -0.03 10.14 -2.28
CA ALA A 82 -1.16 10.28 -3.16
C ALA A 82 -0.94 11.47 -4.12
N GLN A 83 -1.08 11.22 -5.42
CA GLN A 83 -0.99 12.28 -6.42
C GLN A 83 -2.29 13.07 -6.49
N LYS A 84 -2.18 14.40 -6.49
CA LYS A 84 -3.29 15.29 -6.82
C LYS A 84 -3.44 15.36 -8.34
N ASP A 85 -4.68 15.39 -8.81
CA ASP A 85 -4.97 15.71 -10.21
C ASP A 85 -4.53 17.14 -10.53
N SER A 86 -3.97 17.31 -11.72
CA SER A 86 -3.42 18.59 -12.23
C SER A 86 -4.49 19.40 -12.95
#